data_AF-A0A962EBK4-F1
#
_entry.id   AF-A0A962EBK4-F1
#
_cell.length_a   1.000
_cell.length_b   1.000
_cell.length_c   1.000
_cell.angle_alpha   90.00
_cell.angle_beta   90.00
_cell.angle_gamma   90.00
#
_symmetry.space_group_name_H-M   'P 1'
#
loop_
_entity.id
_entity.type
_entity.pdbx_description
1 polymer ?
#
loop_
_entity_poly.entity_id
_entity_poly.type
_entity_poly.pdbx_seq_one_letter_code
_entity_poly.pdbx_strand_id
1 'polypeptide(L)'
;MTQEVDGQPRFLSFATPDSLLGNEPRGMLPRMAKSDSPESLDEYLQAGTDGIFVAHNGRSVYYSQYLDQTFVNFVQSNNLTDPTTLQALIKANPATNFPIEGTAGAMELKVSWLVVTDGFDASNMFTMQTEIAKLVNKNGQIVIDTSQTEEVTVALVGFHIAGIVAGHPEMIWATFEHQRNAPNVMPGLPLDQPVSDQDYTFYSANTTLAECNVNNTSDGLLKLDQQTQTLSPITQACRQYQFGNAAGVNTINDKNIQTLNASVAKLFDPTDVWKNYAEVGAVWFKGTNTLQPGLSIATDELLAGSLSLSNATIETFTQVASTENNCFRCHNTMQQFPPKVDLQPLPASNLNISHALQNIYFWSQEDAQQPAGD
;
A
#
# COMPACT_ATOMS: atom_id res chain seq x y z
N MET A 1 -12.36 -0.37 11.86
CA MET A 1 -11.10 0.28 11.44
C MET A 1 -10.91 1.61 12.13
N THR A 2 -11.84 2.54 11.97
CA THR A 2 -11.76 3.91 12.54
C THR A 2 -12.44 4.07 13.90
N GLN A 3 -13.13 3.04 14.39
CA GLN A 3 -13.66 3.00 15.75
C GLN A 3 -12.52 3.25 16.75
N GLU A 4 -12.76 4.15 17.70
CA GLU A 4 -11.79 4.43 18.76
C GLU A 4 -11.67 3.24 19.72
N VAL A 5 -10.44 2.80 19.92
CA VAL A 5 -10.01 1.89 20.98
C VAL A 5 -8.92 2.66 21.73
N ASP A 6 -9.17 2.95 23.01
CA ASP A 6 -8.25 3.73 23.86
C ASP A 6 -7.86 5.11 23.27
N GLY A 7 -8.81 5.76 22.58
CA GLY A 7 -8.61 7.08 21.97
C GLY A 7 -7.80 7.06 20.66
N GLN A 8 -7.58 5.89 20.07
CA GLN A 8 -6.91 5.72 18.79
C GLN A 8 -7.75 4.86 17.82
N PRO A 9 -7.62 5.04 16.50
CA PRO A 9 -8.26 4.15 15.54
C PRO A 9 -7.83 2.70 15.74
N ARG A 10 -8.80 1.77 15.81
CA ARG A 10 -8.55 0.34 16.05
C ARG A 10 -7.41 -0.25 15.22
N PHE A 11 -7.23 0.17 13.96
CA PHE A 11 -6.19 -0.40 13.11
C PHE A 11 -4.76 -0.15 13.63
N LEU A 12 -4.54 0.87 14.46
CA LEU A 12 -3.25 1.14 15.08
C LEU A 12 -2.90 0.12 16.18
N SER A 13 -3.87 -0.66 16.67
CA SER A 13 -3.62 -1.75 17.62
C SER A 13 -3.30 -3.08 16.93
N PHE A 14 -3.26 -3.12 15.59
CA PHE A 14 -2.98 -4.33 14.82
C PHE A 14 -1.49 -4.58 14.74
N ALA A 15 -1.10 -5.83 14.56
CA ALA A 15 0.30 -6.22 14.45
C ALA A 15 0.88 -5.74 13.10
N THR A 16 2.17 -5.46 13.05
CA THR A 16 2.88 -5.27 11.77
C THR A 16 3.45 -6.62 11.32
N PRO A 17 3.69 -6.85 10.01
CA PRO A 17 4.30 -8.10 9.55
C PRO A 17 5.64 -8.41 10.24
N ASP A 18 6.48 -7.39 10.45
CA ASP A 18 7.78 -7.52 11.11
C ASP A 18 7.66 -7.88 12.61
N SER A 19 6.62 -7.39 13.30
CA SER A 19 6.40 -7.75 14.72
C SER A 19 6.12 -9.25 14.93
N LEU A 20 5.67 -9.98 13.89
CA LEU A 20 5.49 -11.43 13.98
C LEU A 20 6.82 -12.19 14.01
N LEU A 21 7.92 -11.56 13.59
CA LEU A 21 9.27 -12.12 13.66
C LEU A 21 9.96 -11.88 15.01
N GLY A 22 9.31 -11.17 15.94
CA GLY A 22 9.89 -10.79 17.23
C GLY A 22 10.85 -9.59 17.13
N ASN A 23 10.88 -8.93 15.98
CA ASN A 23 11.64 -7.70 15.76
C ASN A 23 10.86 -6.51 16.35
N GLU A 24 11.59 -5.50 16.83
CA GLU A 24 11.00 -4.20 17.10
C GLU A 24 10.45 -3.64 15.77
N PRO A 25 9.23 -3.08 15.74
CA PRO A 25 8.64 -2.61 14.50
C PRO A 25 9.58 -1.65 13.77
N ARG A 26 9.92 -1.94 12.51
CA ARG A 26 10.77 -1.08 11.65
C ARG A 26 10.21 0.34 11.38
N GLY A 27 9.12 0.74 12.04
CA GLY A 27 8.47 2.04 11.89
C GLY A 27 7.72 2.19 10.57
N MET A 28 7.34 3.42 10.23
CA MET A 28 6.81 3.76 8.91
C MET A 28 7.98 3.97 7.94
N LEU A 29 7.84 3.49 6.70
CA LEU A 29 8.93 3.45 5.72
C LEU A 29 8.50 4.10 4.40
N PRO A 30 9.33 4.93 3.75
CA PRO A 30 9.05 5.42 2.40
C PRO A 30 9.20 4.29 1.36
N ARG A 31 8.54 4.42 0.20
CA ARG A 31 8.67 3.45 -0.90
C ARG A 31 10.03 3.64 -1.58
N MET A 32 10.82 2.59 -1.75
CA MET A 32 12.21 2.68 -2.24
C MET A 32 12.48 1.82 -3.46
N ALA A 33 13.52 2.20 -4.22
CA ALA A 33 14.04 1.44 -5.36
C ALA A 33 14.84 0.21 -4.90
N LYS A 34 14.95 -0.80 -5.78
CA LYS A 34 15.83 -1.97 -5.59
C LYS A 34 17.30 -1.55 -5.39
N SER A 35 17.97 -2.14 -4.42
CA SER A 35 19.41 -1.99 -4.17
C SER A 35 20.09 -3.37 -4.12
N ASP A 36 21.31 -3.49 -4.65
CA ASP A 36 22.13 -4.71 -4.63
C ASP A 36 22.78 -4.97 -3.23
N SER A 37 22.07 -4.66 -2.13
CA SER A 37 22.43 -4.72 -0.67
C SER A 37 23.23 -3.54 -0.09
N PRO A 38 23.26 -3.27 1.26
CA PRO A 38 22.55 -3.86 2.41
C PRO A 38 21.64 -2.85 3.14
N GLU A 39 20.41 -3.30 3.38
CA GLU A 39 19.17 -2.56 3.66
C GLU A 39 18.56 -1.87 2.43
N SER A 40 18.55 -2.56 1.29
CA SER A 40 17.27 -2.56 0.56
C SER A 40 16.27 -3.14 1.55
N LEU A 41 15.37 -2.31 2.07
CA LEU A 41 14.13 -2.82 2.63
C LEU A 41 13.37 -3.41 1.45
N ASP A 42 13.74 -4.63 1.09
CA ASP A 42 13.06 -5.45 0.12
C ASP A 42 11.70 -5.80 0.74
N GLU A 43 10.76 -4.85 0.73
CA GLU A 43 9.32 -5.06 1.02
C GLU A 43 8.64 -5.92 -0.07
N TYR A 44 9.44 -6.70 -0.80
CA TYR A 44 9.34 -7.05 -2.20
C TYR A 44 7.99 -6.70 -2.83
N LEU A 45 7.93 -5.40 -3.06
CA LEU A 45 7.02 -4.71 -3.95
C LEU A 45 5.73 -4.36 -3.23
N GLN A 46 5.74 -3.17 -2.66
CA GLN A 46 4.60 -2.35 -2.26
C GLN A 46 3.51 -2.15 -3.33
N ALA A 47 3.41 -3.01 -4.36
CA ALA A 47 2.51 -3.05 -5.51
C ALA A 47 2.70 -1.89 -6.53
N GLY A 48 3.92 -1.70 -7.05
CA GLY A 48 4.20 -0.76 -8.15
C GLY A 48 5.59 -0.10 -8.11
N THR A 49 6.08 0.37 -9.28
CA THR A 49 7.47 0.81 -9.63
C THR A 49 8.26 1.66 -8.62
N ASP A 50 9.60 1.59 -8.77
CA ASP A 50 10.72 2.27 -8.09
C ASP A 50 10.58 3.81 -7.98
N GLY A 51 9.75 4.32 -7.07
CA GLY A 51 9.52 5.75 -6.92
C GLY A 51 9.30 6.20 -5.47
N ILE A 52 10.01 7.24 -5.05
CA ILE A 52 9.76 7.93 -3.78
C ILE A 52 8.71 9.02 -4.05
N PHE A 53 7.54 8.90 -3.40
CA PHE A 53 6.51 9.93 -3.50
C PHE A 53 6.88 11.12 -2.60
N VAL A 54 7.29 12.23 -3.24
CA VAL A 54 7.69 13.47 -2.57
C VAL A 54 6.51 14.43 -2.47
N ALA A 55 6.08 14.72 -1.24
CA ALA A 55 5.04 15.69 -0.95
C ALA A 55 5.48 17.13 -1.24
N HIS A 56 4.53 18.06 -1.30
CA HIS A 56 4.80 19.48 -1.60
C HIS A 56 5.65 20.20 -0.55
N ASN A 57 5.74 19.68 0.68
CA ASN A 57 6.68 20.16 1.69
C ASN A 57 8.10 19.56 1.54
N GLY A 58 8.36 18.84 0.45
CA GLY A 58 9.64 18.17 0.17
C GLY A 58 9.85 16.88 0.96
N ARG A 59 8.99 16.53 1.92
CA ARG A 59 9.12 15.28 2.69
C ARG A 59 8.63 14.10 1.85
N SER A 60 9.20 12.92 2.09
CA SER A 60 8.62 11.68 1.54
C SER A 60 7.27 11.39 2.18
N VAL A 61 6.37 10.78 1.42
CA VAL A 61 5.25 10.02 1.97
C VAL A 61 5.78 8.70 2.52
N TYR A 62 5.29 8.31 3.70
CA TYR A 62 5.69 7.10 4.41
C TYR A 62 4.54 6.09 4.39
N TYR A 63 4.87 4.81 4.54
CA TYR A 63 3.91 3.72 4.50
C TYR A 63 4.04 2.82 5.71
N SER A 64 2.92 2.23 6.12
CA SER A 64 2.92 1.18 7.14
C SER A 64 1.96 0.06 6.75
N GLN A 65 2.22 -1.14 7.28
CA GLN A 65 1.41 -2.32 7.04
C GLN A 65 0.89 -2.88 8.36
N TYR A 66 -0.35 -3.34 8.36
CA TYR A 66 -0.99 -3.90 9.56
C TYR A 66 -1.76 -5.18 9.24
N LEU A 67 -1.77 -6.09 10.20
CA LEU A 67 -2.40 -7.40 10.15
C LEU A 67 -3.40 -7.54 11.30
N ASP A 68 -4.63 -7.87 10.97
CA ASP A 68 -5.65 -8.09 11.98
C ASP A 68 -5.38 -9.38 12.79
N GLN A 69 -6.09 -9.55 13.90
CA GLN A 69 -5.85 -10.68 14.80
C GLN A 69 -6.10 -12.04 14.12
N THR A 70 -7.05 -12.14 13.19
CA THR A 70 -7.33 -13.39 12.47
C THR A 70 -6.16 -13.77 11.56
N PHE A 71 -5.54 -12.81 10.88
CA PHE A 71 -4.32 -13.05 10.13
C PHE A 71 -3.17 -13.50 11.06
N VAL A 72 -2.96 -12.78 12.16
CA VAL A 72 -1.89 -13.07 13.12
C VAL A 72 -2.05 -14.46 13.72
N ASN A 73 -3.26 -14.81 14.17
CA ASN A 73 -3.58 -16.13 14.71
C ASN A 73 -3.28 -17.24 13.70
N PHE A 74 -3.64 -17.05 12.44
CA PHE A 74 -3.35 -18.00 11.37
C PHE A 74 -1.85 -18.26 11.23
N VAL A 75 -1.04 -17.20 11.16
CA VAL A 75 0.41 -17.30 11.05
C VAL A 75 1.02 -18.00 12.27
N GLN A 76 0.67 -17.55 13.47
CA GLN A 76 1.26 -18.05 14.71
C GLN A 76 0.84 -19.49 15.03
N SER A 77 -0.45 -19.82 14.91
CA SER A 77 -0.97 -21.16 15.22
C SER A 77 -0.44 -22.25 14.29
N ASN A 78 -0.01 -21.88 13.08
CA ASN A 78 0.60 -22.78 12.11
C ASN A 78 2.13 -22.62 12.02
N ASN A 79 2.75 -21.80 12.89
CA ASN A 79 4.19 -21.53 12.90
C ASN A 79 4.74 -21.09 11.53
N LEU A 80 4.02 -20.22 10.81
CA LEU A 80 4.34 -19.82 9.43
C LEU A 80 5.44 -18.75 9.32
N THR A 81 5.95 -18.25 10.45
CA THR A 81 7.17 -17.44 10.49
C THR A 81 8.43 -18.28 10.29
N ASP A 82 8.34 -19.61 10.42
CA ASP A 82 9.41 -20.54 10.06
C ASP A 82 9.30 -20.89 8.56
N PRO A 83 10.31 -20.55 7.74
CA PRO A 83 10.29 -20.81 6.29
C PRO A 83 10.10 -22.28 5.92
N THR A 84 10.64 -23.20 6.72
CA THR A 84 10.53 -24.66 6.48
C THR A 84 9.09 -25.13 6.70
N THR A 85 8.44 -24.61 7.74
CA THR A 85 7.07 -24.92 8.09
C THR A 85 6.09 -24.39 7.03
N LEU A 86 6.26 -23.14 6.59
CA LEU A 86 5.44 -22.58 5.51
C LEU A 86 5.61 -23.37 4.20
N GLN A 87 6.85 -23.70 3.81
CA GLN A 87 7.08 -24.54 2.63
C GLN A 87 6.47 -25.93 2.75
N ALA A 88 6.54 -26.57 3.93
CA ALA A 88 5.93 -27.86 4.18
C ALA A 88 4.40 -27.80 4.07
N LEU A 89 3.78 -26.75 4.60
CA LEU A 89 2.34 -26.50 4.46
C LEU A 89 1.94 -26.31 3.00
N ILE A 90 2.66 -25.47 2.24
CA ILE A 90 2.38 -25.23 0.82
C ILE A 90 2.56 -26.51 0.00
N LYS A 91 3.59 -27.31 0.29
CA LYS A 91 3.83 -28.60 -0.37
C LYS A 91 2.72 -29.60 -0.10
N ALA A 92 2.17 -29.62 1.12
CA ALA A 92 1.09 -30.52 1.50
C ALA A 92 -0.26 -30.07 0.92
N ASN A 93 -0.53 -28.76 0.94
CA ASN A 93 -1.77 -28.18 0.42
C ASN A 93 -1.54 -26.74 -0.11
N PRO A 94 -1.21 -26.57 -1.40
CA PRO A 94 -0.95 -25.25 -1.96
C PRO A 94 -2.22 -24.39 -2.05
N ALA A 95 -3.42 -25.00 -1.97
CA ALA A 95 -4.71 -24.31 -1.97
C ALA A 95 -5.17 -23.85 -0.58
N THR A 96 -4.28 -23.89 0.43
CA THR A 96 -4.58 -23.34 1.76
C THR A 96 -4.88 -21.84 1.65
N ASN A 97 -6.02 -21.41 2.19
CA ASN A 97 -6.44 -20.02 2.19
C ASN A 97 -6.28 -19.41 3.58
N PHE A 98 -6.19 -18.08 3.65
CA PHE A 98 -6.35 -17.37 4.91
C PHE A 98 -7.76 -17.58 5.49
N PRO A 99 -7.90 -17.64 6.83
CA PRO A 99 -9.14 -18.08 7.45
C PRO A 99 -10.16 -16.96 7.66
N ILE A 100 -11.37 -17.38 8.02
CA ILE A 100 -12.36 -16.58 8.72
C ILE A 100 -12.52 -17.17 10.12
N GLU A 101 -12.28 -16.38 11.16
CA GLU A 101 -12.51 -16.75 12.56
C GLU A 101 -13.80 -16.09 13.07
N GLY A 102 -14.83 -16.90 13.28
CA GLY A 102 -16.16 -16.39 13.63
C GLY A 102 -16.74 -15.54 12.49
N THR A 103 -16.79 -14.22 12.67
CA THR A 103 -17.23 -13.26 11.63
C THR A 103 -16.10 -12.40 11.07
N ALA A 104 -14.85 -12.59 11.54
CA ALA A 104 -13.69 -11.81 11.09
C ALA A 104 -12.89 -12.63 10.08
N GLY A 105 -12.77 -12.14 8.85
CA GLY A 105 -11.81 -12.67 7.88
C GLY A 105 -10.44 -12.08 8.12
N ALA A 106 -9.39 -12.88 7.89
CA ALA A 106 -8.02 -12.37 7.90
C ALA A 106 -7.92 -11.16 6.99
N MET A 107 -7.25 -10.11 7.47
CA MET A 107 -7.19 -8.82 6.81
C MET A 107 -5.78 -8.24 6.91
N GLU A 108 -5.32 -7.68 5.79
CA GLU A 108 -4.11 -6.88 5.70
C GLU A 108 -4.42 -5.46 5.24
N LEU A 109 -3.66 -4.52 5.80
CA LEU A 109 -3.76 -3.11 5.49
C LEU A 109 -2.42 -2.60 5.03
N LYS A 110 -2.49 -1.59 4.17
CA LYS A 110 -1.37 -0.70 3.93
C LYS A 110 -1.84 0.73 3.99
N VAL A 111 -1.08 1.59 4.64
CA VAL A 111 -1.47 2.97 4.94
C VAL A 111 -0.39 3.90 4.43
N SER A 112 -0.76 5.04 3.86
CA SER A 112 0.17 6.08 3.44
C SER A 112 -0.01 7.34 4.28
N TRP A 113 1.11 7.96 4.65
CA TRP A 113 1.24 9.00 5.65
C TRP A 113 2.03 10.20 5.14
N LEU A 114 1.47 11.39 5.28
CA LEU A 114 2.16 12.66 5.04
C LEU A 114 2.82 13.14 6.32
N VAL A 115 4.10 13.48 6.29
CA VAL A 115 4.74 14.20 7.40
C VAL A 115 4.18 15.62 7.47
N VAL A 116 3.60 15.99 8.62
CA VAL A 116 3.03 17.31 8.87
C VAL A 116 4.17 18.27 9.26
N THR A 117 4.39 19.28 8.43
CA THR A 117 5.38 20.35 8.67
C THR A 117 4.69 21.64 9.07
N ASP A 118 5.44 22.57 9.67
CA ASP A 118 4.95 23.88 10.04
C ASP A 118 4.22 24.59 8.88
N GLY A 119 3.03 25.10 9.17
CA GLY A 119 2.19 25.80 8.20
C GLY A 119 1.25 24.91 7.37
N PHE A 120 1.34 23.58 7.47
CA PHE A 120 0.37 22.67 6.86
C PHE A 120 -0.88 22.53 7.74
N ASP A 121 -2.06 22.80 7.17
CA ASP A 121 -3.34 22.60 7.86
C ASP A 121 -3.78 21.13 7.74
N ALA A 122 -3.54 20.35 8.80
CA ALA A 122 -3.98 18.96 8.92
C ALA A 122 -5.29 18.80 9.72
N SER A 123 -6.03 19.88 10.02
CA SER A 123 -7.19 19.84 10.92
C SER A 123 -8.35 18.96 10.43
N ASN A 124 -8.38 18.64 9.13
CA ASN A 124 -9.36 17.75 8.51
C ASN A 124 -8.85 16.32 8.30
N MET A 125 -7.63 16.01 8.73
CA MET A 125 -7.00 14.69 8.61
C MET A 125 -6.88 14.03 9.97
N PHE A 126 -6.87 12.69 9.99
CA PHE A 126 -6.40 11.98 11.17
C PHE A 126 -4.89 12.15 11.31
N THR A 127 -4.42 12.61 12.47
CA THR A 127 -3.00 12.82 12.76
C THR A 127 -2.54 12.06 14.00
N MET A 128 -1.29 11.62 14.00
CA MET A 128 -0.64 11.01 15.16
C MET A 128 0.84 11.40 15.23
N GLN A 129 1.43 11.37 16.42
CA GLN A 129 2.88 11.38 16.57
C GLN A 129 3.43 9.96 16.38
N THR A 130 4.57 9.85 15.73
CA THR A 130 5.26 8.58 15.50
C THR A 130 6.74 8.81 15.24
N GLU A 131 7.53 7.77 15.45
CA GLU A 131 8.90 7.69 14.98
C GLU A 131 8.93 7.21 13.52
N ILE A 132 9.78 7.84 12.69
CA ILE A 132 10.06 7.42 11.31
C ILE A 132 11.57 7.27 11.09
N ALA A 133 11.95 6.36 10.19
CA ALA A 133 13.33 6.23 9.75
C ALA A 133 13.71 7.36 8.78
N LYS A 134 14.96 7.81 8.86
CA LYS A 134 15.50 8.86 8.00
C LYS A 134 15.98 8.29 6.68
N LEU A 135 16.00 9.16 5.68
CA LEU A 135 16.65 8.92 4.40
C LEU A 135 18.11 9.38 4.45
N VAL A 136 18.99 8.59 3.82
CA VAL A 136 20.42 8.90 3.66
C VAL A 136 20.88 8.60 2.24
N ASN A 137 21.95 9.25 1.79
CA ASN A 137 22.67 8.86 0.57
C ASN A 137 23.71 7.81 0.91
N LYS A 138 23.58 6.61 0.34
CA LYS A 138 24.54 5.53 0.43
C LYS A 138 24.92 5.10 -0.98
N ASN A 139 26.19 5.20 -1.33
CA ASN A 139 26.71 4.84 -2.66
C ASN A 139 25.99 5.52 -3.84
N GLY A 140 25.56 6.78 -3.66
CA GLY A 140 24.87 7.53 -4.71
C GLY A 140 23.39 7.17 -4.88
N GLN A 141 22.83 6.35 -3.98
CA GLN A 141 21.41 6.04 -3.91
C GLN A 141 20.82 6.61 -2.62
N ILE A 142 19.58 7.09 -2.70
CA ILE A 142 18.80 7.44 -1.52
C ILE A 142 18.27 6.13 -0.94
N VAL A 143 18.56 5.86 0.33
CA VAL A 143 18.14 4.65 1.06
C VAL A 143 17.55 5.05 2.41
N ILE A 144 16.78 4.15 3.01
CA ILE A 144 16.32 4.30 4.39
C ILE A 144 17.44 3.86 5.32
N ASP A 145 17.64 4.59 6.42
CA ASP A 145 18.53 4.20 7.51
C ASP A 145 17.71 3.99 8.78
N THR A 146 17.42 2.72 9.09
CA THR A 146 16.61 2.33 10.26
C THR A 146 17.32 2.60 11.58
N SER A 147 18.64 2.83 11.57
CA SER A 147 19.42 3.22 12.76
C SER A 147 19.31 4.72 13.09
N GLN A 148 18.76 5.52 12.18
CA GLN A 148 18.59 6.95 12.35
C GLN A 148 17.11 7.32 12.24
N THR A 149 16.52 7.71 13.36
CA THR A 149 15.10 8.05 13.43
C THR A 149 14.86 9.53 13.71
N GLU A 150 13.60 9.96 13.52
CA GLU A 150 13.06 11.20 14.05
C GLU A 150 11.60 11.04 14.47
N GLU A 151 11.23 11.74 15.55
CA GLU A 151 9.86 11.91 16.00
C GLU A 151 9.17 12.98 15.14
N VAL A 152 8.03 12.64 14.55
CA VAL A 152 7.25 13.55 13.70
C VAL A 152 5.75 13.43 13.98
N THR A 153 4.99 14.43 13.57
CA THR A 153 3.54 14.28 13.38
C THR A 153 3.28 13.84 11.94
N VAL A 154 2.46 12.81 11.76
CA VAL A 154 2.01 12.35 10.44
C VAL A 154 0.50 12.49 10.31
N ALA A 155 0.04 12.74 9.08
CA ALA A 155 -1.36 12.77 8.69
C ALA A 155 -1.67 11.60 7.75
N LEU A 156 -2.79 10.93 8.00
CA LEU A 156 -3.24 9.83 7.16
C LEU A 156 -3.75 10.35 5.82
N VAL A 157 -3.21 9.84 4.72
CA VAL A 157 -3.65 10.27 3.37
C VAL A 157 -4.24 9.14 2.53
N GLY A 158 -3.93 7.88 2.78
CA GLY A 158 -4.43 6.77 1.96
C GLY A 158 -4.39 5.41 2.65
N PHE A 159 -5.21 4.50 2.16
CA PHE A 159 -5.42 3.15 2.70
C PHE A 159 -5.66 2.16 1.59
N HIS A 160 -4.97 1.03 1.65
CA HIS A 160 -5.38 -0.25 1.09
C HIS A 160 -5.91 -1.14 2.20
N ILE A 161 -7.00 -1.82 1.90
CA ILE A 161 -7.64 -2.77 2.80
C ILE A 161 -7.94 -4.02 1.98
N ALA A 162 -7.40 -5.16 2.40
CA ALA A 162 -7.68 -6.45 1.81
C ALA A 162 -8.17 -7.41 2.88
N GLY A 163 -9.37 -7.94 2.72
CA GLY A 163 -9.99 -8.81 3.72
C GLY A 163 -10.66 -10.03 3.10
N ILE A 164 -10.52 -11.17 3.75
CA ILE A 164 -11.22 -12.40 3.37
C ILE A 164 -12.72 -12.24 3.67
N VAL A 165 -13.56 -12.58 2.68
CA VAL A 165 -15.01 -12.66 2.84
C VAL A 165 -15.45 -14.07 2.44
N ALA A 166 -16.55 -14.55 3.03
CA ALA A 166 -17.09 -15.87 2.70
C ALA A 166 -17.33 -15.99 1.18
N GLY A 167 -16.73 -17.00 0.56
CA GLY A 167 -16.79 -17.20 -0.90
C GLY A 167 -15.70 -16.46 -1.69
N HIS A 168 -14.89 -15.62 -1.07
CA HIS A 168 -13.84 -14.82 -1.71
C HIS A 168 -12.49 -15.01 -1.01
N PRO A 169 -11.86 -16.20 -1.15
CA PRO A 169 -10.56 -16.49 -0.55
C PRO A 169 -9.40 -15.67 -1.15
N GLU A 170 -9.61 -15.04 -2.29
CA GLU A 170 -8.70 -14.09 -2.91
C GLU A 170 -8.66 -12.72 -2.23
N MET A 171 -9.45 -12.53 -1.17
CA MET A 171 -9.74 -11.24 -0.52
C MET A 171 -10.53 -10.28 -1.42
N ILE A 172 -11.30 -9.39 -0.79
CA ILE A 172 -11.78 -8.19 -1.46
C ILE A 172 -10.74 -7.09 -1.22
N TRP A 173 -10.21 -6.51 -2.30
CA TRP A 173 -9.18 -5.47 -2.26
C TRP A 173 -9.84 -4.12 -2.49
N ALA A 174 -9.79 -3.24 -1.51
CA ALA A 174 -10.37 -1.91 -1.56
C ALA A 174 -9.34 -0.83 -1.26
N THR A 175 -9.54 0.35 -1.81
CA THR A 175 -8.69 1.51 -1.53
C THR A 175 -9.51 2.75 -1.17
N PHE A 176 -9.02 3.48 -0.18
CA PHE A 176 -9.62 4.69 0.38
C PHE A 176 -8.55 5.78 0.47
N GLU A 177 -8.94 7.02 0.32
CA GLU A 177 -8.01 8.14 0.45
C GLU A 177 -8.70 9.44 0.84
N HIS A 178 -7.90 10.38 1.34
CA HIS A 178 -8.39 11.71 1.68
C HIS A 178 -8.83 12.44 0.39
N GLN A 179 -10.03 13.01 0.40
CA GLN A 179 -10.68 13.58 -0.79
C GLN A 179 -9.87 14.71 -1.45
N ARG A 180 -9.02 15.38 -0.68
CA ARG A 180 -8.17 16.50 -1.13
C ARG A 180 -6.75 16.09 -1.53
N ASN A 181 -6.43 14.80 -1.64
CA ASN A 181 -5.09 14.36 -2.07
C ASN A 181 -4.72 14.87 -3.47
N ALA A 182 -5.59 14.60 -4.45
CA ALA A 182 -5.34 14.88 -5.86
C ALA A 182 -6.66 15.14 -6.62
N PRO A 183 -6.63 15.94 -7.71
CA PRO A 183 -7.75 16.08 -8.62
C PRO A 183 -7.98 14.80 -9.44
N ASN A 184 -9.19 14.63 -9.97
CA ASN A 184 -9.52 13.55 -10.89
C ASN A 184 -9.19 13.94 -12.32
N VAL A 185 -8.51 13.06 -13.06
CA VAL A 185 -8.27 13.25 -14.49
C VAL A 185 -9.58 13.00 -15.25
N MET A 186 -10.00 13.98 -16.05
CA MET A 186 -11.19 13.84 -16.89
C MET A 186 -10.89 12.93 -18.10
N PRO A 187 -11.84 12.08 -18.52
CA PRO A 187 -11.65 11.22 -19.69
C PRO A 187 -11.32 12.04 -20.94
N GLY A 188 -10.22 11.69 -21.61
CA GLY A 188 -9.79 12.38 -22.84
C GLY A 188 -9.11 13.74 -22.64
N LEU A 189 -8.76 14.11 -21.41
CA LEU A 189 -7.98 15.32 -21.14
C LEU A 189 -6.63 15.26 -21.89
N PRO A 190 -6.29 16.27 -22.72
CA PRO A 190 -4.99 16.32 -23.39
C PRO A 190 -3.83 16.50 -22.40
N LEU A 191 -2.65 15.98 -22.78
CA LEU A 191 -1.46 16.02 -21.93
C LEU A 191 -1.00 17.44 -21.56
N ASP A 192 -1.21 18.42 -22.44
CA ASP A 192 -0.81 19.83 -22.27
C ASP A 192 -1.84 20.68 -21.53
N GLN A 193 -2.97 20.10 -21.11
CA GLN A 193 -4.02 20.81 -20.39
C GLN A 193 -3.89 20.62 -18.87
N PRO A 194 -4.22 21.64 -18.08
CA PRO A 194 -4.26 21.54 -16.63
C PRO A 194 -5.35 20.55 -16.18
N VAL A 195 -5.04 19.72 -15.17
CA VAL A 195 -6.01 18.79 -14.58
C VAL A 195 -7.03 19.53 -13.70
N SER A 196 -6.60 20.57 -13.00
CA SER A 196 -7.44 21.38 -12.11
C SER A 196 -6.89 22.79 -11.96
N ASP A 197 -7.77 23.77 -11.76
CA ASP A 197 -7.42 25.16 -11.42
C ASP A 197 -7.27 25.40 -9.91
N GLN A 198 -7.55 24.38 -9.09
CA GLN A 198 -7.40 24.38 -7.63
C GLN A 198 -6.16 23.60 -7.18
N ASP A 199 -5.56 24.08 -6.09
CA ASP A 199 -4.57 23.32 -5.32
C ASP A 199 -5.23 22.15 -4.58
N TYR A 200 -4.45 21.09 -4.37
CA TYR A 200 -4.73 19.90 -3.57
C TYR A 200 -3.50 19.59 -2.70
N THR A 201 -3.60 18.63 -1.79
CA THR A 201 -2.49 18.25 -0.89
C THR A 201 -1.21 17.89 -1.66
N PHE A 202 -1.35 17.23 -2.81
CA PHE A 202 -0.22 16.77 -3.63
C PHE A 202 -0.28 17.26 -5.08
N TYR A 203 -1.04 18.33 -5.37
CA TYR A 203 -1.15 18.88 -6.72
C TYR A 203 -1.26 20.41 -6.67
N SER A 204 -0.46 21.07 -7.50
CA SER A 204 -0.43 22.52 -7.64
C SER A 204 -1.42 22.91 -8.74
N ALA A 205 -2.21 23.96 -8.49
CA ALA A 205 -3.14 24.50 -9.46
C ALA A 205 -2.47 24.72 -10.82
N ASN A 206 -3.15 24.28 -11.88
CA ASN A 206 -2.72 24.38 -13.27
C ASN A 206 -1.55 23.48 -13.71
N THR A 207 -1.11 22.52 -12.89
CA THR A 207 -0.21 21.46 -13.35
C THR A 207 -0.87 20.67 -14.48
N THR A 208 -0.16 20.50 -15.59
CA THR A 208 -0.66 19.78 -16.77
C THR A 208 -0.70 18.28 -16.55
N LEU A 209 -1.53 17.57 -17.32
CA LEU A 209 -1.59 16.10 -17.22
C LEU A 209 -0.23 15.43 -17.52
N ALA A 210 0.59 16.00 -18.41
CA ALA A 210 1.94 15.51 -18.71
C ALA A 210 2.91 15.56 -17.52
N GLU A 211 2.67 16.47 -16.58
CA GLU A 211 3.51 16.69 -15.40
C GLU A 211 3.02 15.89 -14.19
N CYS A 212 1.82 15.29 -14.27
CA CYS A 212 1.27 14.43 -13.23
C CYS A 212 2.00 13.09 -13.16
N ASN A 213 2.11 12.55 -11.94
CA ASN A 213 2.53 11.19 -11.66
C ASN A 213 3.91 10.82 -12.27
N VAL A 214 4.79 11.80 -12.44
CA VAL A 214 6.15 11.59 -12.95
C VAL A 214 7.03 10.95 -11.86
N ASN A 215 7.67 9.82 -12.18
CA ASN A 215 8.56 9.12 -11.27
C ASN A 215 10.01 9.66 -11.36
N ASN A 216 10.30 10.67 -10.55
CA ASN A 216 11.60 11.34 -10.53
C ASN A 216 12.76 10.47 -9.98
N THR A 217 12.46 9.37 -9.27
CA THR A 217 13.47 8.44 -8.77
C THR A 217 14.04 7.61 -9.91
N SER A 218 13.17 7.05 -10.77
CA SER A 218 13.59 6.24 -11.92
C SER A 218 14.41 7.02 -12.94
N ASP A 219 14.22 8.34 -13.02
CA ASP A 219 14.98 9.22 -13.91
C ASP A 219 16.33 9.68 -13.31
N GLY A 220 16.67 9.27 -12.07
CA GLY A 220 17.90 9.68 -11.38
C GLY A 220 17.94 11.17 -11.04
N LEU A 221 16.78 11.84 -11.04
CA LEU A 221 16.66 13.28 -10.82
C LEU A 221 16.51 13.64 -9.34
N LEU A 222 16.10 12.67 -8.52
CA LEU A 222 15.79 12.91 -7.13
C LEU A 222 17.04 13.22 -6.29
N LYS A 223 16.99 14.31 -5.52
CA LYS A 223 18.07 14.76 -4.64
C LYS A 223 17.55 14.86 -3.22
N LEU A 224 18.31 14.29 -2.28
CA LEU A 224 18.06 14.36 -0.85
C LEU A 224 18.97 15.40 -0.18
N ASP A 225 18.36 16.33 0.55
CA ASP A 225 19.02 17.07 1.61
C ASP A 225 18.84 16.30 2.93
N GLN A 226 19.92 15.65 3.37
CA GLN A 226 19.92 14.84 4.59
C GLN A 226 19.75 15.66 5.88
N GLN A 227 20.10 16.95 5.87
CA GLN A 227 19.99 17.78 7.07
C GLN A 227 18.53 18.16 7.32
N THR A 228 17.80 18.50 6.27
CA THR A 228 16.39 18.91 6.35
C THR A 228 15.42 17.75 6.11
N GLN A 229 15.94 16.59 5.68
CA GLN A 229 15.15 15.43 5.26
C GLN A 229 14.14 15.78 4.15
N THR A 230 14.56 16.66 3.23
CA THR A 230 13.75 17.08 2.08
C THR A 230 14.31 16.56 0.76
N LEU A 231 13.39 16.33 -0.18
CA LEU A 231 13.62 15.75 -1.49
C LEU A 231 13.17 16.74 -2.57
N SER A 232 13.86 16.71 -3.70
CA SER A 232 13.47 17.47 -4.89
C SER A 232 13.79 16.69 -6.17
N PRO A 233 12.97 16.83 -7.24
CA PRO A 233 11.74 17.61 -7.30
C PRO A 233 10.55 16.97 -6.54
N ILE A 234 9.53 17.78 -6.25
CA ILE A 234 8.26 17.30 -5.66
C ILE A 234 7.44 16.52 -6.70
N THR A 235 6.56 15.65 -6.22
CA THR A 235 5.62 14.91 -7.07
C THR A 235 4.30 15.68 -7.21
N GLN A 236 3.79 15.78 -8.44
CA GLN A 236 2.43 16.25 -8.70
C GLN A 236 1.51 15.04 -8.89
N ALA A 237 0.62 14.75 -7.95
CA ALA A 237 -0.25 13.57 -8.00
C ALA A 237 -1.59 13.89 -8.66
N CYS A 238 -2.03 13.04 -9.58
CA CYS A 238 -3.33 13.12 -10.23
C CYS A 238 -4.03 11.76 -10.16
N ARG A 239 -5.31 11.73 -9.78
CA ARG A 239 -6.08 10.49 -9.70
C ARG A 239 -6.61 10.14 -11.08
N GLN A 240 -6.05 9.11 -11.69
CA GLN A 240 -6.37 8.73 -13.07
C GLN A 240 -7.80 8.19 -13.21
N TYR A 241 -8.25 7.41 -12.22
CA TYR A 241 -9.55 6.76 -12.24
C TYR A 241 -10.30 7.04 -10.93
N GLN A 242 -11.23 7.99 -10.96
CA GLN A 242 -11.98 8.42 -9.78
C GLN A 242 -12.64 7.27 -9.00
N PHE A 243 -13.15 6.26 -9.71
CA PHE A 243 -13.82 5.09 -9.13
C PHE A 243 -13.09 3.78 -9.42
N GLY A 244 -11.80 3.87 -9.74
CA GLY A 244 -10.98 2.72 -10.12
C GLY A 244 -11.43 2.02 -11.40
N ASN A 245 -12.08 2.73 -12.32
CA ASN A 245 -12.42 2.24 -13.65
C ASN A 245 -12.06 3.28 -14.71
N ALA A 246 -11.58 2.80 -15.86
CA ALA A 246 -11.57 3.63 -17.06
C ALA A 246 -13.01 3.98 -17.49
N ALA A 247 -13.17 5.15 -18.10
CA ALA A 247 -14.48 5.67 -18.48
C ALA A 247 -15.26 4.67 -19.36
N GLY A 248 -16.48 4.34 -18.94
CA GLY A 248 -17.38 3.45 -19.68
C GLY A 248 -17.20 1.95 -19.41
N VAL A 249 -16.16 1.52 -18.67
CA VAL A 249 -15.90 0.08 -18.44
C VAL A 249 -16.91 -0.54 -17.48
N ASN A 250 -17.19 0.10 -16.34
CA ASN A 250 -18.13 -0.43 -15.35
C ASN A 250 -18.95 0.68 -14.68
N THR A 251 -19.75 1.38 -15.49
CA THR A 251 -20.51 2.56 -15.05
C THR A 251 -21.51 2.28 -13.93
N ILE A 252 -21.98 1.02 -13.81
CA ILE A 252 -22.86 0.60 -12.71
C ILE A 252 -22.07 0.58 -11.40
N ASN A 253 -20.88 -0.02 -11.40
CA ASN A 253 -19.99 -0.01 -10.23
C ASN A 253 -19.61 1.41 -9.82
N ASP A 254 -19.24 2.27 -10.77
CA ASP A 254 -18.91 3.68 -10.50
C ASP A 254 -20.06 4.40 -9.81
N LYS A 255 -21.30 4.21 -10.30
CA LYS A 255 -22.50 4.79 -9.69
C LYS A 255 -22.79 4.21 -8.30
N ASN A 256 -22.52 2.93 -8.09
CA ASN A 256 -22.68 2.28 -6.79
C ASN A 256 -21.69 2.86 -5.78
N ILE A 257 -20.41 3.02 -6.13
CA ILE A 257 -19.39 3.64 -5.28
C ILE A 257 -19.76 5.09 -4.96
N GLN A 258 -20.17 5.87 -5.97
CA GLN A 258 -20.62 7.25 -5.76
C GLN A 258 -21.80 7.32 -4.77
N THR A 259 -22.79 6.42 -4.92
CA THR A 259 -23.96 6.37 -4.05
C THR A 259 -23.60 5.91 -2.65
N LEU A 260 -22.70 4.92 -2.53
CA LEU A 260 -22.22 4.39 -1.26
C LEU A 260 -21.47 5.46 -0.47
N ASN A 261 -20.49 6.12 -1.09
CA ASN A 261 -19.76 7.25 -0.48
C ASN A 261 -20.73 8.36 -0.03
N ALA A 262 -21.69 8.75 -0.86
CA ALA A 262 -22.68 9.77 -0.49
C ALA A 262 -23.61 9.33 0.65
N SER A 263 -23.89 8.02 0.78
CA SER A 263 -24.67 7.46 1.87
C SER A 263 -23.87 7.44 3.17
N VAL A 264 -22.63 6.93 3.13
CA VAL A 264 -21.74 6.83 4.29
C VAL A 264 -21.34 8.22 4.81
N ALA A 265 -21.08 9.18 3.93
CA ALA A 265 -20.76 10.56 4.30
C ALA A 265 -21.84 11.21 5.20
N LYS A 266 -23.11 10.82 5.06
CA LYS A 266 -24.23 11.32 5.88
C LYS A 266 -24.29 10.69 7.28
N LEU A 267 -23.51 9.64 7.53
CA LEU A 267 -23.47 8.94 8.81
C LEU A 267 -22.40 9.51 9.76
N PHE A 268 -21.42 10.24 9.22
CA PHE A 268 -20.36 10.85 10.04
C PHE A 268 -20.85 12.12 10.73
N ASP A 269 -20.31 12.38 11.92
CA ASP A 269 -20.45 13.67 12.57
C ASP A 269 -19.75 14.75 11.70
N PRO A 270 -20.36 15.92 11.48
CA PRO A 270 -19.72 17.02 10.75
C PRO A 270 -18.37 17.47 11.31
N THR A 271 -18.01 17.17 12.56
CA THR A 271 -16.68 17.48 13.10
C THR A 271 -15.69 16.33 12.98
N ASP A 272 -16.14 15.15 12.56
CA ASP A 272 -15.28 13.98 12.41
C ASP A 272 -14.37 14.11 11.17
N VAL A 273 -13.09 13.79 11.32
CA VAL A 273 -12.12 13.79 10.23
C VAL A 273 -12.40 12.69 9.21
N TRP A 274 -13.05 11.59 9.62
CA TRP A 274 -13.33 10.44 8.74
C TRP A 274 -14.25 10.78 7.58
N LYS A 275 -15.08 11.82 7.71
CA LYS A 275 -15.93 12.33 6.62
C LYS A 275 -15.13 12.84 5.42
N ASN A 276 -13.84 13.15 5.61
CA ASN A 276 -12.95 13.70 4.58
C ASN A 276 -12.22 12.61 3.78
N TYR A 277 -12.47 11.33 4.08
CA TYR A 277 -11.96 10.17 3.35
C TYR A 277 -13.10 9.53 2.57
N ALA A 278 -12.78 8.94 1.42
CA ALA A 278 -13.76 8.27 0.58
C ALA A 278 -13.18 7.00 -0.04
N GLU A 279 -14.06 6.05 -0.34
CA GLU A 279 -13.72 4.87 -1.13
C GLU A 279 -13.44 5.30 -2.57
N VAL A 280 -12.31 4.86 -3.14
CA VAL A 280 -12.07 4.95 -4.58
C VAL A 280 -12.75 3.77 -5.26
N GLY A 281 -12.59 2.55 -4.73
CA GLY A 281 -13.32 1.38 -5.19
C GLY A 281 -12.76 0.10 -4.61
N ALA A 282 -13.27 -1.03 -5.13
CA ALA A 282 -12.85 -2.36 -4.74
C ALA A 282 -12.82 -3.33 -5.93
N VAL A 283 -11.95 -4.34 -5.88
CA VAL A 283 -11.79 -5.39 -6.88
C VAL A 283 -11.76 -6.77 -6.23
N TRP A 284 -12.42 -7.75 -6.84
CA TRP A 284 -12.55 -9.13 -6.34
C TRP A 284 -12.82 -10.11 -7.49
N PHE A 285 -12.90 -11.43 -7.23
CA PHE A 285 -13.24 -12.38 -8.30
C PHE A 285 -14.75 -12.44 -8.58
N LYS A 286 -15.12 -12.56 -9.86
CA LYS A 286 -16.52 -12.82 -10.29
C LYS A 286 -17.04 -14.14 -9.73
N GLY A 287 -16.18 -15.15 -9.66
CA GLY A 287 -16.50 -16.49 -9.20
C GLY A 287 -16.28 -16.63 -7.69
N THR A 288 -17.14 -17.43 -7.05
CA THR A 288 -16.99 -17.75 -5.63
C THR A 288 -16.05 -18.95 -5.46
N ASN A 289 -15.10 -18.87 -4.52
CA ASN A 289 -14.13 -19.90 -4.18
C ASN A 289 -13.28 -20.34 -5.38
N THR A 290 -12.92 -19.40 -6.26
CA THR A 290 -12.16 -19.69 -7.49
C THR A 290 -10.67 -19.39 -7.41
N LEU A 291 -10.15 -18.98 -6.24
CA LEU A 291 -8.70 -18.83 -6.04
C LEU A 291 -8.00 -20.18 -6.17
N GLN A 292 -6.97 -20.24 -7.00
CA GLN A 292 -6.15 -21.42 -7.24
C GLN A 292 -4.66 -21.06 -7.13
N PRO A 293 -3.78 -22.00 -6.76
CA PRO A 293 -2.33 -21.77 -6.75
C PRO A 293 -1.80 -21.53 -8.15
N GLY A 294 -0.83 -20.63 -8.30
CA GLY A 294 -0.16 -20.38 -9.59
C GLY A 294 -0.99 -19.58 -10.60
N LEU A 295 -1.97 -18.79 -10.15
CA LEU A 295 -2.67 -17.81 -10.98
C LEU A 295 -1.86 -16.52 -11.04
N SER A 296 -1.55 -16.05 -12.25
CA SER A 296 -0.87 -14.76 -12.46
C SER A 296 -1.81 -13.56 -12.38
N ILE A 297 -3.11 -13.76 -12.63
CA ILE A 297 -4.16 -12.73 -12.62
C ILE A 297 -3.78 -11.50 -13.49
N ALA A 298 -3.11 -11.78 -14.61
CA ALA A 298 -2.61 -10.75 -15.53
C ALA A 298 -3.71 -10.07 -16.38
N THR A 299 -4.94 -10.59 -16.37
CA THR A 299 -6.08 -10.05 -17.13
C THR A 299 -7.31 -9.88 -16.23
N ASP A 300 -8.32 -9.16 -16.71
CA ASP A 300 -9.56 -8.87 -15.96
C ASP A 300 -10.64 -9.94 -16.14
N GLU A 301 -10.32 -11.08 -16.77
CA GLU A 301 -11.31 -12.12 -17.10
C GLU A 301 -12.00 -12.65 -15.84
N LEU A 302 -11.25 -12.80 -14.75
CA LEU A 302 -11.72 -13.28 -13.46
C LEU A 302 -12.25 -12.16 -12.55
N LEU A 303 -12.04 -10.88 -12.90
CA LEU A 303 -12.18 -9.75 -11.97
C LEU A 303 -13.49 -8.98 -12.10
N ALA A 304 -14.07 -8.60 -10.98
CA ALA A 304 -15.25 -7.72 -10.87
C ALA A 304 -14.92 -6.46 -10.06
N GLY A 305 -15.80 -5.46 -10.15
CA GLY A 305 -15.65 -4.19 -9.42
C GLY A 305 -14.88 -3.15 -10.23
N SER A 306 -13.86 -2.58 -9.60
CA SER A 306 -12.97 -1.53 -10.11
C SER A 306 -11.74 -2.13 -10.78
N LEU A 307 -11.75 -2.23 -12.11
CA LEU A 307 -10.73 -2.97 -12.89
C LEU A 307 -9.44 -2.18 -13.16
N SER A 308 -9.44 -0.89 -12.88
CA SER A 308 -8.29 0.02 -12.94
C SER A 308 -8.05 0.69 -11.59
N LEU A 309 -8.13 -0.09 -10.50
CA LEU A 309 -8.13 0.41 -9.13
C LEU A 309 -6.72 0.81 -8.68
N SER A 310 -6.53 2.11 -8.41
CA SER A 310 -5.27 2.67 -7.95
C SER A 310 -5.50 3.81 -6.96
N ASN A 311 -4.65 3.92 -5.95
CA ASN A 311 -4.63 5.02 -4.99
C ASN A 311 -3.66 6.11 -5.44
N ALA A 312 -4.05 7.38 -5.32
CA ALA A 312 -3.22 8.51 -5.73
C ALA A 312 -1.94 8.65 -4.88
N THR A 313 -1.91 8.08 -3.68
CA THR A 313 -0.75 8.12 -2.77
C THR A 313 -0.06 6.79 -2.56
N ILE A 314 -0.53 5.69 -3.16
CA ILE A 314 0.11 4.37 -3.04
C ILE A 314 0.59 3.83 -4.39
N GLU A 315 -0.23 3.94 -5.44
CA GLU A 315 0.09 3.56 -6.83
C GLU A 315 0.32 4.79 -7.72
N THR A 316 0.80 5.90 -7.14
CA THR A 316 0.91 7.21 -7.81
C THR A 316 1.48 7.10 -9.23
N PHE A 317 2.58 6.37 -9.40
CA PHE A 317 3.35 6.28 -10.64
C PHE A 317 2.87 5.20 -11.63
N THR A 318 1.89 4.37 -11.24
CA THR A 318 1.63 3.08 -11.93
C THR A 318 0.18 2.93 -12.36
N GLN A 319 -0.67 3.94 -12.07
CA GLN A 319 -2.11 3.93 -12.36
C GLN A 319 -2.43 3.56 -13.82
N VAL A 320 -1.62 4.00 -14.79
CA VAL A 320 -1.84 3.73 -16.23
C VAL A 320 -1.06 2.53 -16.78
N ALA A 321 -0.19 1.91 -15.98
CA ALA A 321 0.62 0.77 -16.42
C ALA A 321 -0.23 -0.51 -16.38
N SER A 322 -0.56 -1.09 -17.54
CA SER A 322 -1.46 -2.27 -17.62
C SER A 322 -1.02 -3.50 -16.79
N THR A 323 0.26 -3.58 -16.46
CA THR A 323 0.86 -4.63 -15.61
C THR A 323 0.81 -4.30 -14.12
N GLU A 324 0.25 -3.16 -13.73
CA GLU A 324 0.21 -2.64 -12.35
C GLU A 324 -1.08 -1.84 -12.04
N ASN A 325 -2.02 -1.79 -12.98
CA ASN A 325 -3.19 -0.90 -12.93
C ASN A 325 -4.36 -1.43 -12.08
N ASN A 326 -4.17 -2.48 -11.27
CA ASN A 326 -5.07 -2.86 -10.18
C ASN A 326 -4.35 -3.76 -9.16
N CYS A 327 -4.97 -3.99 -8.01
CA CYS A 327 -4.40 -4.76 -6.91
C CYS A 327 -3.90 -6.16 -7.35
N PHE A 328 -4.67 -6.87 -8.17
CA PHE A 328 -4.35 -8.24 -8.58
C PHE A 328 -3.18 -8.36 -9.58
N ARG A 329 -2.69 -7.23 -10.10
CA ARG A 329 -1.47 -7.23 -10.91
C ARG A 329 -0.21 -7.53 -10.09
N CYS A 330 -0.23 -7.19 -8.81
CA CYS A 330 0.82 -7.57 -7.87
C CYS A 330 0.38 -8.71 -6.94
N HIS A 331 -0.86 -8.65 -6.44
CA HIS A 331 -1.45 -9.69 -5.58
C HIS A 331 -1.94 -10.86 -6.40
N ASN A 332 -1.13 -11.92 -6.47
CA ASN A 332 -1.43 -13.14 -7.23
C ASN A 332 -0.91 -14.38 -6.50
N THR A 333 -1.13 -15.57 -7.04
CA THR A 333 -0.77 -16.84 -6.36
C THR A 333 0.44 -17.53 -6.98
N MET A 334 1.20 -16.81 -7.80
CA MET A 334 2.41 -17.31 -8.46
C MET A 334 3.52 -17.58 -7.45
N GLN A 335 4.44 -18.46 -7.83
CA GLN A 335 5.70 -18.64 -7.12
C GLN A 335 6.45 -17.30 -7.05
N GLN A 336 6.99 -16.97 -5.88
CA GLN A 336 7.80 -15.79 -5.68
C GLN A 336 9.28 -16.17 -5.61
N PHE A 337 10.08 -15.46 -6.39
CA PHE A 337 11.53 -15.58 -6.34
C PHE A 337 12.09 -14.58 -5.33
N PRO A 338 13.13 -14.98 -4.58
CA PRO A 338 13.71 -14.11 -3.59
C PRO A 338 14.44 -12.92 -4.24
N PRO A 339 14.60 -11.81 -3.49
CA PRO A 339 15.43 -10.69 -3.93
C PRO A 339 16.93 -11.04 -3.98
N LYS A 340 17.37 -12.03 -3.17
CA LYS A 340 18.77 -12.48 -3.06
C LYS A 340 18.91 -13.94 -3.44
N VAL A 341 20.02 -14.28 -4.09
CA VAL A 341 20.27 -15.60 -4.70
C VAL A 341 20.43 -16.75 -3.70
N ASP A 342 20.65 -16.44 -2.43
CA ASP A 342 20.89 -17.37 -1.32
C ASP A 342 19.62 -17.70 -0.50
N LEU A 343 18.52 -16.99 -0.73
CA LEU A 343 17.23 -17.30 -0.13
C LEU A 343 16.48 -18.35 -0.96
N GLN A 344 15.57 -19.08 -0.33
CA GLN A 344 14.72 -20.07 -0.99
C GLN A 344 13.45 -19.41 -1.55
N PRO A 345 13.04 -19.71 -2.79
CA PRO A 345 11.79 -19.18 -3.35
C PRO A 345 10.57 -19.65 -2.56
N LEU A 346 9.50 -18.86 -2.57
CA LEU A 346 8.20 -19.23 -2.02
C LEU A 346 7.38 -19.94 -3.11
N PRO A 347 7.08 -21.24 -3.00
CA PRO A 347 6.34 -21.96 -4.04
C PRO A 347 4.95 -21.35 -4.28
N ALA A 348 4.39 -21.58 -5.46
CA ALA A 348 3.05 -21.08 -5.81
C ALA A 348 2.00 -21.63 -4.85
N SER A 349 1.20 -20.74 -4.25
CA SER A 349 0.15 -21.09 -3.29
C SER A 349 -0.92 -20.00 -3.21
N ASN A 350 -2.10 -20.36 -2.72
CA ASN A 350 -3.15 -19.37 -2.44
C ASN A 350 -2.72 -18.34 -1.39
N LEU A 351 -1.82 -18.70 -0.48
CA LEU A 351 -1.28 -17.79 0.53
C LEU A 351 -0.37 -16.70 -0.07
N ASN A 352 0.16 -16.91 -1.28
CA ASN A 352 0.97 -15.92 -1.96
C ASN A 352 0.14 -14.68 -2.37
N ILE A 353 -1.19 -14.69 -2.22
CA ILE A 353 -2.00 -13.49 -2.48
C ILE A 353 -1.63 -12.31 -1.55
N SER A 354 -1.06 -12.58 -0.37
CA SER A 354 -0.66 -11.58 0.63
C SER A 354 0.81 -11.22 0.48
N HIS A 355 1.12 -9.94 0.26
CA HIS A 355 2.49 -9.43 0.31
C HIS A 355 3.05 -9.41 1.74
N ALA A 356 2.19 -9.34 2.76
CA ALA A 356 2.64 -9.37 4.14
C ALA A 356 3.21 -10.74 4.55
N LEU A 357 2.51 -11.84 4.24
CA LEU A 357 3.03 -13.19 4.50
C LEU A 357 4.29 -13.48 3.68
N GLN A 358 4.23 -13.06 2.43
CA GLN A 358 5.34 -13.02 1.53
C GLN A 358 6.58 -12.36 2.18
N ASN A 359 6.45 -11.14 2.70
CA ASN A 359 7.52 -10.40 3.41
C ASN A 359 8.04 -11.17 4.63
N ILE A 360 7.14 -11.67 5.48
CA ILE A 360 7.48 -12.51 6.63
C ILE A 360 8.36 -13.70 6.22
N TYR A 361 8.05 -14.35 5.09
CA TYR A 361 8.81 -15.51 4.61
C TYR A 361 10.24 -15.20 4.14
N PHE A 362 10.47 -14.07 3.46
CA PHE A 362 11.84 -13.72 3.05
C PHE A 362 12.63 -13.09 4.19
N TRP A 363 12.02 -12.21 5.00
CA TRP A 363 12.70 -11.60 6.15
C TRP A 363 13.11 -12.66 7.19
N SER A 364 12.28 -13.66 7.47
CA SER A 364 12.67 -14.76 8.37
C SER A 364 13.88 -15.57 7.89
N GLN A 365 14.07 -15.67 6.57
CA GLN A 365 15.27 -16.31 6.01
C GLN A 365 16.50 -15.42 6.14
N GLU A 366 16.34 -14.10 5.95
CA GLU A 366 17.42 -13.12 6.14
C GLU A 366 17.86 -13.08 7.60
N ASP A 367 16.93 -13.04 8.55
CA ASP A 367 17.21 -13.02 9.98
C ASP A 367 17.94 -14.30 10.43
N ALA A 368 17.59 -15.46 9.85
CA ALA A 368 18.28 -16.72 10.11
C ALA A 368 19.72 -16.78 9.56
N GLN A 369 20.08 -15.92 8.61
CA GLN A 369 21.41 -15.82 8.03
C GLN A 369 22.30 -14.81 8.76
N GLN A 370 21.74 -13.95 9.61
CA GLN A 370 22.55 -13.04 10.43
C GLN A 370 23.35 -13.83 11.47
N PRO A 371 24.67 -13.58 11.62
CA PRO A 371 25.43 -14.23 12.67
C PRO A 371 24.83 -13.85 14.03
N ALA A 372 24.61 -14.86 14.90
CA ALA A 372 24.26 -14.61 16.29
C ALA A 372 25.30 -13.66 16.88
N GLY A 373 24.89 -12.44 17.24
CA GLY A 373 25.80 -11.40 17.70
C GLY A 373 26.65 -11.88 18.88
N ASP A 374 27.97 -11.74 18.74
CA ASP A 374 28.95 -11.88 19.82
C ASP A 374 28.93 -10.69 20.78
#